data_AF-A0A9R1AN10-F1
#
_entry.id   AF-A0A9R1AN10-F1
#
_cell.length_a   1.000
_cell.length_b   1.000
_cell.length_c   1.000
_cell.angle_alpha   90.00
_cell.angle_beta   90.00
_cell.angle_gamma   90.00
#
_symmetry.space_group_name_H-M   'P 1'
#
loop_
_entity.id
_entity.type
_entity.pdbx_description
1 polymer ?
#
loop_
_entity_poly.entity_id
_entity_poly.type
_entity_poly.pdbx_seq_one_letter_code
_entity_poly.pdbx_strand_id
1 'polypeptide(L)'
;MDLLRAVIIGPQGTPYHDGLFFFDAQFTVSYPATPPVVYYHSGGLRLNPNLYDCGTVCLSLLGTWHGNGCENWNSAHSSMLQVLISIQGLILNEKPYFNEPGYETEVNDANGQSRSLEYNDTAFQYSCRTMLYSLRRPPQHFEDLVAGHFRERGHAILAACKYYMEGNEVGSVVPDEDDEVKPKKRAGAGRRTPSFNADTKVLFEELLVEFNLKGADTKKFCVEKSKKTRQKMKKSQPAAA
;
A
#
# COMPACT_ATOMS: atom_id res chain seq x y z
N MET A 1 -16.50 -9.82 -24.07
CA MET A 1 -15.77 -8.81 -23.28
C MET A 1 -14.64 -9.60 -22.68
N ASP A 2 -13.47 -9.51 -23.28
CA ASP A 2 -12.46 -10.57 -23.15
C ASP A 2 -11.29 -10.13 -22.26
N LEU A 3 -11.26 -8.83 -21.94
CA LEU A 3 -10.32 -8.20 -21.03
C LEU A 3 -11.06 -7.18 -20.16
N LEU A 4 -10.79 -7.22 -18.86
CA LEU A 4 -11.28 -6.26 -17.87
C LEU A 4 -10.09 -5.73 -17.08
N ARG A 5 -9.99 -4.41 -16.93
CA ARG A 5 -9.08 -3.78 -15.97
C ARG A 5 -9.85 -3.36 -14.74
N ALA A 6 -9.41 -3.83 -13.58
CA ALA A 6 -9.91 -3.42 -12.28
C ALA A 6 -8.85 -2.61 -11.54
N VAL A 7 -9.31 -1.71 -10.68
CA VAL A 7 -8.48 -1.01 -9.71
C VAL A 7 -9.09 -1.21 -8.34
N ILE A 8 -8.26 -1.59 -7.37
CA ILE A 8 -8.65 -1.74 -5.98
C ILE A 8 -7.95 -0.65 -5.19
N ILE A 9 -8.74 0.15 -4.46
CA ILE A 9 -8.20 1.07 -3.48
C ILE A 9 -7.78 0.25 -2.26
N GLY A 10 -6.54 0.44 -1.81
CA GLY A 10 -6.02 -0.23 -0.62
C GLY A 10 -6.89 0.05 0.61
N PRO A 11 -7.33 -0.99 1.35
CA PRO A 11 -8.22 -0.79 2.48
C PRO A 11 -7.59 0.02 3.61
N GLN A 12 -8.41 0.82 4.30
CA GLN A 12 -8.02 1.45 5.56
C GLN A 12 -7.65 0.38 6.60
N GLY A 13 -6.72 0.68 7.51
CA GLY A 13 -6.29 -0.29 8.52
C GLY A 13 -5.14 -1.19 8.05
N THR A 14 -4.70 -1.06 6.80
CA THR A 14 -3.72 -1.96 6.18
C THR A 14 -2.49 -1.18 5.71
N PRO A 15 -1.32 -1.81 5.50
CA PRO A 15 -0.17 -1.13 4.90
C PRO A 15 -0.42 -0.64 3.46
N TYR A 16 -1.55 -1.01 2.86
CA TYR A 16 -1.93 -0.68 1.49
C TYR A 16 -2.78 0.58 1.37
N HIS A 17 -3.24 1.14 2.49
CA HIS A 17 -4.26 2.18 2.54
C HIS A 17 -4.02 3.32 1.54
N ASP A 18 -5.10 3.78 0.90
CA ASP A 18 -5.11 4.84 -0.12
C ASP A 18 -4.30 4.56 -1.40
N GLY A 19 -3.60 3.43 -1.49
CA GLY A 19 -2.93 3.00 -2.72
C GLY A 19 -3.92 2.59 -3.80
N LEU A 20 -3.52 2.72 -5.07
CA LEU A 20 -4.28 2.20 -6.21
C LEU A 20 -3.56 0.97 -6.78
N PHE A 21 -4.22 -0.18 -6.76
CA PHE A 21 -3.67 -1.46 -7.22
C PHE A 21 -4.44 -1.93 -8.45
N PHE A 22 -3.75 -2.01 -9.59
CA PHE A 22 -4.37 -2.33 -10.89
C PHE A 22 -4.21 -3.81 -11.24
N PHE A 23 -5.28 -4.39 -11.77
CA PHE A 23 -5.35 -5.79 -12.18
C PHE A 23 -5.99 -5.90 -13.55
N ASP A 24 -5.38 -6.67 -14.44
CA ASP A 24 -5.98 -7.06 -15.72
C ASP A 24 -6.49 -8.50 -15.63
N ALA A 25 -7.75 -8.72 -15.99
CA ALA A 25 -8.39 -10.03 -16.02
C ALA A 25 -8.76 -10.37 -17.47
N GLN A 26 -8.15 -11.43 -18.00
CA GLN A 26 -8.49 -11.98 -19.30
C GLN A 26 -9.49 -13.12 -19.14
N PHE A 27 -10.65 -12.98 -19.81
CA PHE A 27 -11.65 -14.05 -19.92
C PHE A 27 -11.32 -14.87 -21.17
N THR A 28 -10.70 -16.03 -20.97
CA THR A 28 -10.28 -16.90 -22.08
C THR A 28 -11.48 -17.53 -22.78
N VAL A 29 -11.26 -18.17 -23.93
CA VAL A 29 -12.29 -18.93 -24.66
C VAL A 29 -12.92 -20.06 -23.82
N SER A 30 -12.26 -20.48 -22.74
CA SER A 30 -12.73 -21.51 -21.83
C SER A 30 -13.51 -20.95 -20.63
N TYR A 31 -13.66 -19.62 -20.50
CA TYR A 31 -14.47 -19.03 -19.45
C TYR A 31 -15.97 -19.29 -19.70
N PRO A 32 -16.78 -19.67 -18.69
CA PRO A 32 -16.46 -19.80 -17.26
C PRO A 32 -16.03 -21.20 -16.82
N ALA A 33 -15.80 -22.16 -17.74
CA ALA A 33 -15.34 -23.50 -17.37
C ALA A 33 -13.97 -23.47 -16.65
N THR A 34 -13.11 -22.50 -16.99
CA THR A 34 -11.88 -22.16 -16.26
C THR A 34 -11.95 -20.75 -15.69
N PRO A 35 -11.20 -20.43 -14.61
CA PRO A 35 -11.13 -19.06 -14.09
C PRO A 35 -10.54 -18.07 -15.10
N PRO A 36 -10.76 -16.76 -14.92
CA PRO A 36 -10.05 -15.75 -15.69
C PRO A 36 -8.56 -15.76 -15.33
N VAL A 37 -7.70 -15.36 -16.27
CA VAL A 37 -6.28 -15.14 -15.99
C VAL A 37 -6.10 -13.72 -15.48
N VAL A 38 -5.61 -13.56 -14.25
CA VAL A 38 -5.44 -12.25 -13.62
C VAL A 38 -3.96 -11.88 -13.53
N TYR A 39 -3.63 -10.66 -13.94
CA TYR A 39 -2.31 -10.05 -13.88
C TYR A 39 -2.34 -8.80 -13.01
N TYR A 40 -1.45 -8.73 -12.01
CA TYR A 40 -1.23 -7.55 -11.17
C TYR A 40 -0.14 -6.66 -11.78
N HIS A 41 -0.41 -5.36 -11.90
CA HIS A 41 0.58 -4.37 -12.31
C HIS A 41 1.57 -4.08 -11.17
N SER A 42 2.52 -4.99 -10.97
CA SER A 42 3.45 -5.00 -9.83
C SER A 42 4.50 -3.89 -9.85
N GLY A 43 4.87 -3.39 -11.03
CA GLY A 43 6.04 -2.51 -11.20
C GLY A 43 7.36 -3.16 -10.78
N GLY A 44 7.43 -4.50 -10.75
CA GLY A 44 8.58 -5.26 -10.25
C GLY A 44 8.70 -5.34 -8.73
N LEU A 45 7.65 -4.96 -7.99
CA LEU A 45 7.64 -5.00 -6.52
C LEU A 45 6.85 -6.22 -6.03
N ARG A 46 7.43 -6.98 -5.10
CA ARG A 46 6.72 -8.04 -4.36
C ARG A 46 6.07 -7.45 -3.11
N LEU A 47 4.86 -6.93 -3.29
CA LEU A 47 4.11 -6.15 -2.29
C LEU A 47 3.37 -7.01 -1.24
N ASN A 48 3.08 -8.27 -1.59
CA ASN A 48 2.39 -9.23 -0.74
C ASN A 48 2.90 -10.65 -1.09
N PRO A 49 2.89 -11.63 -0.18
CA PRO A 49 3.27 -13.01 -0.52
C PRO A 49 2.47 -13.58 -1.70
N ASN A 50 1.21 -13.15 -1.87
CA ASN A 50 0.34 -13.55 -2.97
C ASN A 50 0.35 -12.61 -4.19
N LEU A 51 1.12 -11.51 -4.17
CA LEU A 51 1.28 -10.58 -5.30
C LEU A 51 2.75 -10.54 -5.72
N TYR A 52 3.06 -11.29 -6.78
CA TYR A 52 4.43 -11.51 -7.22
C TYR A 52 4.95 -10.29 -7.99
N ASP A 53 6.27 -10.11 -7.98
CA ASP A 53 6.95 -9.07 -8.75
C ASP A 53 6.76 -9.22 -10.27
N CYS A 54 6.50 -10.44 -10.75
CA CYS A 54 6.16 -10.74 -12.14
C CYS A 54 4.68 -10.52 -12.49
N GLY A 55 3.85 -10.13 -11.52
CA GLY A 55 2.42 -9.86 -11.70
C GLY A 55 1.50 -11.06 -11.50
N THR A 56 2.03 -12.24 -11.15
CA THR A 56 1.20 -13.39 -10.75
C THR A 56 0.43 -13.07 -9.46
N VAL A 57 -0.87 -13.39 -9.47
CA VAL A 57 -1.76 -13.31 -8.29
C VAL A 57 -2.06 -14.72 -7.80
N CYS A 58 -1.68 -15.04 -6.56
CA CYS A 58 -1.99 -16.32 -5.94
C CYS A 58 -3.35 -16.27 -5.25
N LEU A 59 -4.32 -17.02 -5.79
CA LEU A 59 -5.64 -17.18 -5.22
C LEU A 59 -6.23 -18.52 -5.66
N SER A 60 -6.85 -19.26 -4.74
CA SER A 60 -7.47 -20.56 -5.03
C SER A 60 -8.56 -20.45 -6.10
N LEU A 61 -9.36 -19.37 -6.06
CA LEU A 61 -10.35 -19.04 -7.10
C LEU A 61 -9.74 -18.84 -8.50
N LEU A 62 -8.43 -18.60 -8.60
CA LEU A 62 -7.72 -18.46 -9.88
C LEU A 62 -6.94 -19.72 -10.26
N GLY A 63 -6.98 -20.77 -9.43
CA GLY A 63 -6.19 -22.00 -9.62
C GLY A 63 -4.68 -21.80 -9.45
N THR A 64 -4.25 -20.65 -8.92
CA THR A 64 -2.83 -20.30 -8.69
C THR A 64 -2.40 -20.49 -7.25
N TRP A 65 -3.29 -21.01 -6.41
CA TRP A 65 -3.04 -21.37 -5.02
C TRP A 65 -3.87 -22.58 -4.63
N HIS A 66 -3.47 -23.26 -3.56
CA HIS A 66 -4.25 -24.37 -3.01
C HIS A 66 -5.52 -23.85 -2.34
N GLY A 67 -6.62 -24.56 -2.51
CA GLY A 67 -7.90 -24.31 -1.85
C GLY A 67 -8.70 -25.61 -1.74
N ASN A 68 -9.68 -25.62 -0.85
CA ASN A 68 -10.52 -26.77 -0.56
C ASN A 68 -11.96 -26.53 -1.04
N GLY A 69 -12.52 -27.50 -1.76
CA GLY A 69 -13.94 -27.50 -2.12
C GLY A 69 -14.40 -26.20 -2.78
N CYS A 70 -15.23 -25.44 -2.07
CA CYS A 70 -15.84 -24.19 -2.54
C CYS A 70 -14.86 -23.00 -2.61
N GLU A 71 -13.63 -23.12 -2.13
CA GLU A 71 -12.58 -22.10 -2.28
C GLU A 71 -11.99 -22.08 -3.70
N ASN A 72 -12.11 -23.18 -4.43
CA ASN A 72 -11.62 -23.28 -5.81
C ASN A 72 -12.67 -22.74 -6.81
N TRP A 73 -12.20 -22.39 -8.00
CA TRP A 73 -13.08 -21.94 -9.08
C TRP A 73 -14.19 -22.96 -9.38
N ASN A 74 -15.43 -22.50 -9.40
CA ASN A 74 -16.60 -23.26 -9.78
C ASN A 74 -17.32 -22.53 -10.91
N SER A 75 -17.41 -23.14 -12.09
CA SER A 75 -17.99 -22.52 -13.29
C SER A 75 -19.46 -22.10 -13.15
N ALA A 76 -20.20 -22.70 -12.22
CA ALA A 76 -21.62 -22.39 -11.98
C ALA A 76 -21.84 -21.33 -10.88
N HIS A 77 -20.86 -21.09 -10.00
CA HIS A 77 -21.04 -20.28 -8.79
C HIS A 77 -19.99 -19.19 -8.58
N SER A 78 -18.82 -19.31 -9.20
CA SER A 78 -17.75 -18.33 -9.11
C SER A 78 -17.95 -17.16 -10.08
N SER A 79 -17.45 -16.00 -9.70
CA SER A 79 -17.61 -14.75 -10.44
C SER A 79 -16.35 -13.88 -10.32
N MET A 80 -16.17 -12.98 -11.28
CA MET A 80 -15.09 -11.98 -11.20
C MET A 80 -15.26 -11.07 -9.97
N LEU A 81 -16.49 -10.81 -9.51
CA LEU A 81 -16.74 -10.05 -8.29
C LEU A 81 -16.15 -10.76 -7.07
N GLN A 82 -16.36 -12.08 -6.93
CA GLN A 82 -15.74 -12.85 -5.84
C GLN A 82 -14.22 -12.80 -5.91
N VAL A 83 -13.62 -12.88 -7.09
CA VAL A 83 -12.16 -12.73 -7.26
C VAL A 83 -11.70 -11.37 -6.73
N LEU A 84 -12.35 -10.26 -7.12
CA LEU A 84 -11.97 -8.92 -6.69
C LEU A 84 -12.15 -8.72 -5.17
N ILE A 85 -13.24 -9.23 -4.60
CA ILE A 85 -13.49 -9.18 -3.15
C ILE A 85 -12.45 -10.02 -2.40
N SER A 86 -12.09 -11.20 -2.91
CA SER A 86 -11.05 -12.04 -2.32
C SER A 86 -9.67 -11.38 -2.37
N ILE A 87 -9.31 -10.69 -3.45
CA ILE A 87 -8.07 -9.90 -3.50
C ILE A 87 -8.11 -8.79 -2.42
N GLN A 88 -9.22 -8.05 -2.34
CA GLN A 88 -9.33 -6.96 -1.36
C GLN A 88 -9.30 -7.46 0.09
N GLY A 89 -9.99 -8.56 0.41
CA GLY A 89 -10.15 -9.05 1.78
C GLY A 89 -9.05 -10.00 2.26
N LEU A 90 -8.54 -10.86 1.39
CA LEU A 90 -7.56 -11.90 1.76
C LEU A 90 -6.13 -11.47 1.47
N ILE A 91 -5.90 -10.70 0.40
CA ILE A 91 -4.54 -10.29 0.00
C ILE A 91 -4.19 -8.94 0.62
N LEU A 92 -5.02 -7.92 0.38
CA LEU A 92 -4.76 -6.55 0.85
C LEU A 92 -5.21 -6.33 2.31
N ASN A 93 -4.81 -7.22 3.22
CA ASN A 93 -5.25 -7.25 4.63
C ASN A 93 -4.29 -6.51 5.60
N GLU A 94 -4.63 -6.45 6.89
CA GLU A 94 -3.87 -5.77 7.95
C GLU A 94 -2.49 -6.38 8.24
N LYS A 95 -2.36 -7.72 8.12
CA LYS A 95 -1.16 -8.47 8.52
C LYS A 95 -0.69 -9.42 7.39
N PRO A 96 -0.32 -8.88 6.22
CA PRO A 96 0.01 -9.64 5.02
C PRO A 96 1.21 -10.58 5.16
N TYR A 97 2.06 -10.40 6.18
CA TYR A 97 3.13 -11.35 6.52
C TYR A 97 2.61 -12.79 6.69
N PHE A 98 1.43 -12.95 7.30
CA PHE A 98 0.84 -14.26 7.55
C PHE A 98 0.16 -14.88 6.32
N ASN A 99 0.19 -14.20 5.17
CA ASN A 99 -0.23 -14.79 3.90
C ASN A 99 0.82 -15.74 3.32
N GLU A 100 2.06 -15.73 3.86
CA GLU A 100 3.10 -16.67 3.45
C GLU A 100 2.81 -18.07 4.03
N PRO A 101 2.82 -19.13 3.20
CA PRO A 101 2.69 -20.50 3.65
C PRO A 101 3.52 -20.85 4.87
N GLY A 102 2.84 -21.41 5.87
CA GLY A 102 3.47 -21.91 7.08
C GLY A 102 3.65 -20.86 8.19
N TYR A 103 3.41 -19.58 7.90
CA TYR A 103 3.51 -18.51 8.91
C TYR A 103 2.19 -18.29 9.66
N GLU A 104 1.09 -18.93 9.24
CA GLU A 104 -0.24 -18.77 9.85
C GLU A 104 -0.24 -19.18 11.33
N THR A 105 0.59 -20.16 11.69
CA THR A 105 0.73 -20.65 13.06
C THR A 105 1.45 -19.67 13.99
N GLU A 106 2.16 -18.68 13.43
CA GLU A 106 2.91 -17.67 14.16
C GLU A 106 2.06 -16.45 14.54
N VAL A 107 0.77 -16.42 14.17
CA VAL A 107 -0.10 -15.26 14.42
C VAL A 107 -0.24 -14.93 15.91
N ASN A 108 -0.08 -15.91 16.81
CA ASN A 108 -0.11 -15.68 18.25
C ASN A 108 1.29 -15.64 18.89
N ASP A 109 2.35 -15.80 18.10
CA ASP A 109 3.73 -15.72 18.56
C ASP A 109 4.24 -14.27 18.58
N ALA A 110 5.01 -13.92 19.60
CA ALA A 110 5.57 -12.59 19.75
C ALA A 110 6.57 -12.26 18.64
N ASN A 111 7.37 -13.24 18.19
CA ASN A 111 8.29 -13.02 17.07
C ASN A 111 7.53 -12.91 15.74
N GLY A 112 6.51 -13.75 15.53
CA GLY A 112 5.60 -13.63 14.39
C GLY A 112 4.95 -12.25 14.29
N GLN A 113 4.42 -11.72 15.41
CA GLN A 113 3.89 -10.36 15.46
C GLN A 113 4.95 -9.29 15.16
N SER A 114 6.17 -9.44 15.68
CA SER A 114 7.27 -8.51 15.37
C SER A 114 7.64 -8.52 13.89
N ARG A 115 7.70 -9.70 13.25
CA ARG A 115 7.98 -9.84 11.80
C ARG A 115 6.84 -9.28 10.95
N SER A 116 5.60 -9.44 11.40
CA SER A 116 4.43 -8.85 10.74
C SER A 116 4.49 -7.32 10.72
N LEU A 117 4.90 -6.68 11.81
CA LEU A 117 5.09 -5.23 11.87
C LEU A 117 6.20 -4.74 10.91
N GLU A 118 7.33 -5.45 10.86
CA GLU A 118 8.43 -5.14 9.93
C GLU A 118 8.01 -5.33 8.45
N TYR A 119 7.21 -6.35 8.18
CA TYR A 119 6.64 -6.56 6.85
C TYR A 119 5.70 -5.41 6.47
N ASN A 120 4.85 -4.94 7.40
CA ASN A 120 3.95 -3.82 7.16
C ASN A 120 4.70 -2.53 6.80
N ASP A 121 5.80 -2.24 7.50
CA ASP A 121 6.69 -1.12 7.17
C ASP A 121 7.17 -1.20 5.72
N THR A 122 7.64 -2.37 5.28
CA THR A 122 8.12 -2.61 3.91
C THR A 122 6.97 -2.51 2.89
N ALA A 123 5.83 -3.14 3.18
CA ALA A 123 4.65 -3.13 2.32
C ALA A 123 4.09 -1.72 2.11
N PHE A 124 4.13 -0.87 3.14
CA PHE A 124 3.73 0.53 3.02
C PHE A 124 4.68 1.34 2.14
N GLN A 125 6.00 1.13 2.27
CA GLN A 125 6.97 1.76 1.38
C GLN A 125 6.78 1.34 -0.07
N TYR A 126 6.48 0.06 -0.32
CA TYR A 126 6.18 -0.41 -1.68
C TYR A 126 4.85 0.14 -2.17
N SER A 127 3.84 0.29 -1.32
CA SER A 127 2.58 0.94 -1.67
C SER A 127 2.81 2.40 -2.10
N CYS A 128 3.64 3.15 -1.36
CA CYS A 128 4.06 4.50 -1.74
C CYS A 128 4.80 4.53 -3.09
N ARG A 129 5.67 3.54 -3.37
CA ARG A 129 6.32 3.41 -4.69
C ARG A 129 5.33 3.14 -5.81
N THR A 130 4.35 2.26 -5.58
CA THR A 130 3.28 1.98 -6.55
C THR A 130 2.42 3.23 -6.82
N MET A 131 2.14 4.06 -5.81
CA MET A 131 1.47 5.35 -5.99
C MET A 131 2.29 6.27 -6.92
N LEU A 132 3.61 6.39 -6.69
CA LEU A 132 4.51 7.17 -7.54
C LEU A 132 4.54 6.67 -8.98
N TYR A 133 4.58 5.35 -9.19
CA TYR A 133 4.53 4.75 -10.52
C TYR A 133 3.22 5.13 -11.24
N SER A 134 2.09 5.01 -10.55
CA SER A 134 0.77 5.34 -11.09
C SER A 134 0.62 6.84 -11.38
N LEU A 135 1.17 7.71 -10.53
CA LEU A 135 1.14 9.17 -10.75
C LEU A 135 1.96 9.60 -11.97
N ARG A 136 3.13 8.98 -12.16
CA ARG A 136 4.08 9.29 -13.23
C ARG A 136 3.70 8.64 -14.56
N ARG A 137 3.11 7.44 -14.50
CA ARG A 137 2.67 6.64 -15.66
C ARG A 137 1.33 5.98 -15.33
N PRO A 138 0.22 6.76 -15.31
CA PRO A 138 -1.09 6.21 -15.05
C PRO A 138 -1.45 5.15 -16.10
N PRO A 139 -2.13 4.05 -15.69
CA PRO A 139 -2.64 3.09 -16.66
C PRO A 139 -3.60 3.77 -17.64
N GLN A 140 -3.54 3.36 -18.90
CA GLN A 140 -4.38 3.89 -19.96
C GLN A 140 -5.86 3.85 -19.55
N HIS A 141 -6.57 4.97 -19.75
CA HIS A 141 -7.97 5.18 -19.41
C HIS A 141 -8.28 5.33 -17.91
N PHE A 142 -7.26 5.37 -17.05
CA PHE A 142 -7.38 5.62 -15.61
C PHE A 142 -6.70 6.91 -15.17
N GLU A 143 -6.27 7.76 -16.11
CA GLU A 143 -5.53 9.00 -15.84
C GLU A 143 -6.32 9.93 -14.91
N ASP A 144 -7.61 10.13 -15.20
CA ASP A 144 -8.48 10.99 -14.39
C ASP A 144 -8.78 10.40 -13.01
N LEU A 145 -8.97 9.07 -12.92
CA LEU A 145 -9.17 8.40 -11.64
C LEU A 145 -7.93 8.56 -10.76
N VAL A 146 -6.74 8.28 -11.30
CA VAL A 146 -5.47 8.42 -10.58
C VAL A 146 -5.27 9.86 -10.12
N ALA A 147 -5.46 10.84 -11.02
CA ALA A 147 -5.28 12.23 -10.69
C ALA A 147 -6.29 12.72 -9.65
N GLY A 148 -7.57 12.35 -9.79
CA GLY A 148 -8.64 12.70 -8.85
C GLY A 148 -8.43 12.10 -7.47
N HIS A 149 -8.20 10.78 -7.40
CA HIS A 149 -7.96 10.07 -6.14
C HIS A 149 -6.79 10.66 -5.36
N PHE A 150 -5.64 10.87 -6.01
CA PHE A 150 -4.47 11.42 -5.33
C PHE A 150 -4.53 12.92 -5.06
N ARG A 151 -5.37 13.68 -5.79
CA ARG A 151 -5.71 15.05 -5.41
C ARG A 151 -6.46 15.08 -4.08
N GLU A 152 -7.42 14.19 -3.90
CA GLU A 152 -8.25 14.12 -2.69
C GLU A 152 -7.49 13.50 -1.50
N ARG A 153 -6.74 12.42 -1.75
CA ARG A 153 -6.08 11.63 -0.69
C ARG A 153 -4.64 12.05 -0.41
N GLY A 154 -4.03 12.91 -1.23
CA GLY A 154 -2.62 13.29 -1.12
C GLY A 154 -2.23 13.86 0.25
N HIS A 155 -3.11 14.65 0.87
CA HIS A 155 -2.88 15.15 2.24
C HIS A 155 -2.80 14.00 3.26
N ALA A 156 -3.81 13.12 3.27
CA ALA A 156 -3.91 12.00 4.20
C ALA A 156 -2.72 11.04 4.06
N ILE A 157 -2.28 10.76 2.84
CA ILE A 157 -1.12 9.90 2.57
C ILE A 157 0.16 10.53 3.15
N LEU A 158 0.38 11.84 2.94
CA LEU A 158 1.54 12.54 3.49
C LEU A 158 1.51 12.62 5.02
N ALA A 159 0.32 12.80 5.61
CA ALA A 159 0.11 12.75 7.06
C ALA A 159 0.48 11.36 7.61
N ALA A 160 0.02 10.28 6.96
CA ALA A 160 0.36 8.91 7.33
C ALA A 160 1.87 8.65 7.28
N CYS A 161 2.56 9.06 6.21
CA CYS A 161 4.02 8.95 6.12
C CYS A 161 4.72 9.61 7.32
N LYS A 162 4.30 10.82 7.72
CA LYS A 162 4.87 11.50 8.90
C LYS A 162 4.54 10.77 10.19
N TYR A 163 3.28 10.39 10.37
CA TYR A 163 2.79 9.69 11.55
C TYR A 163 3.57 8.39 11.78
N TYR A 164 3.83 7.63 10.72
CA TYR A 164 4.61 6.40 10.81
C TYR A 164 6.10 6.68 11.05
N MET A 165 6.68 7.71 10.44
CA MET A 165 8.07 8.12 10.73
C MET A 165 8.30 8.57 12.18
N GLU A 166 7.24 8.99 12.89
CA GLU A 166 7.27 9.35 14.31
C GLU A 166 7.23 8.14 15.25
N GLY A 167 7.10 6.93 14.72
CA GLY A 167 7.15 5.69 15.49
C GLY A 167 5.81 4.95 15.63
N ASN A 168 4.72 5.47 15.06
CA ASN A 168 3.41 4.82 15.11
C ASN A 168 3.26 3.67 14.09
N GLU A 169 2.51 2.63 14.45
CA GLU A 169 2.36 1.41 13.64
C GLU A 169 1.70 1.71 12.27
N VAL A 170 2.27 1.15 11.20
CA VAL A 170 1.69 1.23 9.86
C VAL A 170 0.31 0.57 9.83
N GLY A 171 -0.66 1.21 9.19
CA GLY A 171 -2.05 0.76 9.16
C GLY A 171 -2.89 1.26 10.34
N SER A 172 -2.27 1.82 11.38
CA SER A 172 -3.03 2.45 12.47
C SER A 172 -3.72 3.74 12.02
N VAL A 173 -4.79 4.11 12.74
CA VAL A 173 -5.57 5.33 12.49
C VAL A 173 -4.69 6.55 12.67
N VAL A 174 -4.52 7.31 11.59
CA VAL A 174 -3.85 8.61 11.62
C VAL A 174 -4.86 9.62 12.18
N PRO A 175 -4.55 10.30 13.30
CA PRO A 175 -5.44 11.30 13.86
C PRO A 175 -5.69 12.46 12.90
N ASP A 176 -6.91 12.99 12.93
CA ASP A 176 -7.18 14.28 12.31
C ASP A 176 -6.42 15.38 13.06
N GLU A 177 -6.04 16.44 12.35
CA GLU A 177 -5.14 17.45 12.89
C GLU A 177 -5.73 18.25 14.07
N ASP A 178 -7.05 18.23 14.24
CA ASP A 178 -7.79 18.86 15.35
C ASP A 178 -7.95 17.95 16.57
N ASP A 179 -7.63 16.66 16.44
CA ASP A 179 -7.69 15.72 17.56
C ASP A 179 -6.41 15.86 18.40
N GLU A 180 -6.53 16.36 19.64
CA GLU A 180 -5.43 16.30 20.62
C GLU A 180 -5.11 14.83 20.97
N VAL A 181 -4.27 14.20 20.17
CA VAL A 181 -3.82 12.84 20.45
C VAL A 181 -2.57 12.87 21.32
N LYS A 182 -2.76 12.64 22.62
CA LYS A 182 -1.66 12.29 23.53
C LYS A 182 -0.97 11.05 22.97
N PRO A 183 0.37 11.04 22.84
CA PRO A 183 1.09 9.88 22.34
C PRO A 183 0.84 8.69 23.27
N LYS A 184 -0.01 7.75 22.85
CA LYS A 184 -0.11 6.46 23.52
C LYS A 184 1.13 5.68 23.14
N LYS A 185 2.15 5.70 24.01
CA LYS A 185 3.21 4.69 23.98
C LYS A 185 2.56 3.32 24.20
N ARG A 186 2.16 2.65 23.14
CA ARG A 186 1.85 1.22 23.20
C ARG A 186 3.19 0.47 23.27
N ALA A 187 3.33 -0.33 24.31
CA ALA A 187 4.43 -1.28 24.44
C ALA A 187 4.24 -2.33 23.36
N GLY A 188 5.01 -2.24 22.27
CA GLY A 188 4.79 -3.07 21.09
C GLY A 188 5.39 -2.53 19.80
N ALA A 189 5.93 -1.31 19.79
CA ALA A 189 6.72 -0.82 18.66
C ALA A 189 7.87 -1.80 18.38
N GLY A 190 7.63 -2.71 17.44
CA GLY A 190 8.64 -3.60 16.88
C GLY A 190 9.85 -2.75 16.48
N ARG A 191 11.03 -3.34 16.60
CA ARG A 191 12.27 -2.61 16.33
C ARG A 191 12.31 -2.27 14.84
N ARG A 192 11.85 -1.06 14.50
CA ARG A 192 11.78 -0.58 13.12
C ARG A 192 13.15 -0.67 12.47
N THR A 193 13.20 -1.04 11.19
CA THR A 193 14.48 -1.12 10.48
C THR A 193 15.15 0.26 10.50
N PRO A 194 16.49 0.33 10.62
CA PRO A 194 17.21 1.61 10.64
C PRO A 194 16.95 2.45 9.38
N SER A 195 16.68 1.80 8.24
CA SER A 195 16.43 2.47 6.97
C SER A 195 15.00 2.95 6.79
N PHE A 196 14.01 2.42 7.54
CA PHE A 196 12.59 2.74 7.30
C PHE A 196 12.34 4.25 7.25
N ASN A 197 12.79 4.99 8.26
CA ASN A 197 12.58 6.44 8.32
C ASN A 197 13.31 7.18 7.20
N ALA A 198 14.49 6.71 6.78
CA ALA A 198 15.24 7.32 5.70
C ALA A 198 14.54 7.11 4.35
N ASP A 199 14.13 5.88 4.06
CA ASP A 199 13.47 5.50 2.81
C ASP A 199 12.06 6.12 2.70
N THR A 200 11.27 6.06 3.78
CA THR A 200 9.94 6.69 3.84
C THR A 200 10.04 8.21 3.69
N LYS A 201 11.12 8.84 4.17
CA LYS A 201 11.35 10.26 3.96
C LYS A 201 11.62 10.59 2.48
N VAL A 202 12.39 9.77 1.77
CA VAL A 202 12.61 9.95 0.32
C VAL A 202 11.26 9.84 -0.41
N LEU A 203 10.48 8.80 -0.10
CA LEU A 203 9.15 8.60 -0.68
C LEU A 203 8.19 9.76 -0.38
N PHE A 204 8.18 10.25 0.86
CA PHE A 204 7.41 11.43 1.26
C PHE A 204 7.76 12.66 0.42
N GLU A 205 9.05 12.91 0.19
CA GLU A 205 9.49 14.06 -0.58
C GLU A 205 9.11 13.96 -2.05
N GLU A 206 9.19 12.77 -2.65
CA GLU A 206 8.75 12.52 -4.03
C GLU A 206 7.23 12.63 -4.16
N LEU A 207 6.47 12.00 -3.26
CA LEU A 207 5.01 12.06 -3.25
C LEU A 207 4.50 13.49 -3.06
N LEU A 208 5.15 14.27 -2.20
CA LEU A 208 4.80 15.67 -2.00
C LEU A 208 4.89 16.47 -3.30
N VAL A 209 5.90 16.20 -4.14
CA VAL A 209 6.02 16.87 -5.44
C VAL A 209 4.89 16.44 -6.37
N GLU A 210 4.67 15.13 -6.54
CA GLU A 210 3.64 14.61 -7.44
C GLU A 210 2.23 15.03 -7.03
N PHE A 211 1.91 14.97 -5.72
CA PHE A 211 0.60 15.40 -5.20
C PHE A 211 0.35 16.89 -5.40
N ASN A 212 1.38 17.74 -5.23
CA ASN A 212 1.27 19.16 -5.56
C ASN A 212 0.95 19.38 -7.04
N LEU A 213 1.62 18.66 -7.94
CA LEU A 213 1.38 18.73 -9.38
C LEU A 213 -0.05 18.30 -9.74
N LYS A 214 -0.65 17.37 -8.99
CA LYS A 214 -2.05 16.96 -9.17
C LYS A 214 -3.07 17.85 -8.44
N GLY A 215 -2.62 18.85 -7.67
CA GLY A 215 -3.46 19.84 -7.01
C GLY A 215 -3.98 19.43 -5.63
N ALA A 216 -3.33 18.47 -4.96
CA ALA A 216 -3.67 18.10 -3.59
C ALA A 216 -3.36 19.24 -2.60
N ASP A 217 -4.11 19.32 -1.49
CA ASP A 217 -3.82 20.29 -0.43
C ASP A 217 -2.61 19.86 0.41
N THR A 218 -1.43 20.31 -0.01
CA THR A 218 -0.17 19.98 0.69
C THR A 218 0.55 21.22 1.26
N LYS A 219 -0.11 22.38 1.29
CA LYS A 219 0.49 23.67 1.67
C LYS A 219 1.24 23.59 3.00
N LYS A 220 0.66 22.91 3.99
CA LYS A 220 1.27 22.68 5.31
C LYS A 220 2.63 22.01 5.21
N PHE A 221 2.73 20.92 4.47
CA PHE A 221 3.97 20.15 4.30
C PHE A 221 5.05 20.97 3.59
N CYS A 222 4.67 21.78 2.60
CA CYS A 222 5.60 22.70 1.91
C CYS A 222 6.15 23.79 2.85
N VAL A 223 5.30 24.37 3.70
CA VAL A 223 5.69 25.40 4.68
C VAL A 223 6.63 24.80 5.73
N GLU A 224 6.31 23.63 6.27
CA GLU A 224 7.17 22.94 7.24
C GLU A 224 8.54 22.58 6.66
N LYS A 225 8.58 22.08 5.42
CA LYS A 225 9.85 21.80 4.70
C LYS A 225 10.69 23.08 4.60
N SER A 226 10.09 24.19 4.20
CA SER A 226 10.77 25.48 4.09
C SER A 226 11.32 26.00 5.42
N LYS A 227 10.55 25.86 6.51
CA LYS A 227 10.99 26.22 7.87
C LYS A 227 12.20 25.38 8.32
N LYS A 228 12.16 24.06 8.11
CA LYS A 228 13.28 23.15 8.45
C LYS A 228 14.54 23.48 7.66
N THR A 229 14.42 23.76 6.35
CA THR A 229 15.56 24.16 5.51
C THR A 229 16.19 25.46 6.00
N ARG A 230 15.38 26.49 6.30
CA ARG A 230 15.87 27.77 6.85
C ARG A 230 16.58 27.59 8.20
N GLN A 231 16.06 26.75 9.09
CA GLN A 231 16.71 26.45 10.38
C GLN A 231 18.04 25.72 10.20
N LYS A 232 18.13 24.78 9.25
CA LYS A 232 19.38 24.07 8.96
C LYS A 232 20.45 25.01 8.40
N MET A 233 20.07 25.92 7.49
CA MET A 233 20.97 26.96 6.96
C MET A 233 21.49 27.93 8.04
N LYS A 234 20.63 28.30 9.00
CA LYS A 234 21.04 29.15 10.14
C LYS A 234 22.01 28.45 11.09
N LYS A 235 21.91 27.12 11.26
CA LYS A 235 22.82 26.33 12.10
C LYS A 235 24.16 26.02 11.43
N SER A 236 24.24 26.11 10.10
CA SER A 236 25.47 25.83 9.34
C SER A 236 26.30 27.07 9.00
N GLN A 237 25.85 28.27 9.39
CA GLN A 237 26.69 29.48 9.28
C GLN A 237 27.75 29.44 10.39
N PRO A 238 29.06 29.56 10.07
CA PRO A 238 30.08 29.68 11.10
C PRO A 238 29.82 30.95 11.91
N ALA A 239 29.98 30.87 13.23
CA ALA A 239 29.96 32.05 14.09
C ALA A 239 31.03 33.03 13.57
N ALA A 240 30.61 34.20 13.10
CA ALA A 240 31.55 35.24 12.71
C ALA A 240 32.36 35.63 13.96
N ALA A 241 33.65 35.30 13.94
CA ALA A 241 34.65 35.73 14.89
C ALA A 241 35.39 36.95 14.34
#